data_AF-A0A427GNK9-F1
#
_entry.id   AF-A0A427GNK9-F1
#
_cell.length_a   1.000
_cell.length_b   1.000
_cell.length_c   1.000
_cell.angle_alpha   90.00
_cell.angle_beta   90.00
_cell.angle_gamma   90.00
#
_symmetry.space_group_name_H-M   'P 1'
#
loop_
_entity.id
_entity.type
_entity.pdbx_description
1 polymer ?
#
loop_
_entity_poly.entity_id
_entity_poly.type
_entity_poly.pdbx_seq_one_letter_code
_entity_poly.pdbx_strand_id
1 'polypeptide(L)' 'MPVCQLHEGLVINTGYDEDAHLSADQLDDKYNPEGAGEHPMFTRQMWREAVANEDTICGYWSWLVSEIAQAHWK' A
#
# COMPACT_ATOMS: atom_id res chain seq x y z
N MET A 1 -22.59 27.02 6.18
CA MET A 1 -21.38 26.18 6.14
C MET A 1 -21.80 24.82 5.60
N PRO A 2 -21.47 24.42 4.37
CA PRO A 2 -21.86 23.12 3.87
C PRO A 2 -20.70 22.12 4.00
N VAL A 3 -20.99 21.08 4.77
CA VAL A 3 -20.58 19.67 4.64
C VAL A 3 -19.22 19.38 4.00
N CYS A 4 -18.29 18.85 4.80
CA CYS A 4 -17.15 18.09 4.31
C CYS A 4 -17.69 16.86 3.57
N GLN A 5 -17.70 16.92 2.24
CA GLN A 5 -18.18 15.84 1.38
C GLN A 5 -17.14 14.72 1.36
N LEU A 6 -17.28 13.78 2.30
CA LEU A 6 -16.64 12.47 2.25
C LEU A 6 -17.40 11.59 1.26
N HIS A 7 -17.09 11.70 -0.02
CA HIS A 7 -17.25 10.60 -0.98
C HIS A 7 -16.70 11.05 -2.32
N GLU A 8 -15.77 10.27 -2.89
CA GLU A 8 -15.86 9.84 -4.30
C GLU A 8 -14.69 8.90 -4.65
N GLY A 9 -15.04 7.64 -4.90
CA GLY A 9 -14.30 6.81 -5.85
C GLY A 9 -13.14 5.99 -5.28
N LEU A 10 -13.46 4.92 -4.55
CA LEU A 10 -12.61 3.72 -4.50
C LEU A 10 -12.58 3.08 -5.89
N VAL A 11 -11.93 3.76 -6.85
CA VAL A 11 -11.49 3.11 -8.08
C VAL A 11 -10.25 2.35 -7.67
N ILE A 12 -10.45 1.10 -7.27
CA ILE A 12 -9.43 0.03 -7.31
C ILE A 12 -9.04 -0.21 -8.78
N ASN A 13 -8.61 0.84 -9.47
CA ASN A 13 -7.98 0.75 -10.77
C ASN A 13 -6.62 0.15 -10.51
N THR A 14 -6.49 -1.15 -10.80
CA THR A 14 -5.38 -1.81 -11.51
C THR A 14 -4.14 -0.95 -11.81
N GLY A 15 -3.57 -0.32 -10.78
CA GLY A 15 -2.47 0.64 -10.84
C GLY A 15 -1.19 0.05 -10.27
N TYR A 16 -1.12 -1.28 -10.16
CA TYR A 16 0.02 -2.00 -9.60
C TYR A 16 1.35 -1.67 -10.31
N ASP A 17 1.29 -1.41 -11.61
CA ASP A 17 2.43 -0.96 -12.43
C ASP A 17 2.86 0.48 -12.09
N GLU A 18 1.90 1.35 -11.79
CA GLU A 18 2.18 2.71 -11.32
C GLU A 18 2.68 2.67 -9.88
N ASP A 19 2.11 1.82 -9.03
CA ASP A 19 2.49 1.60 -7.63
C ASP A 19 3.93 1.06 -7.51
N ALA A 20 4.43 0.34 -8.52
CA ALA A 20 5.83 -0.09 -8.60
C ALA A 20 6.81 1.08 -8.71
N HIS A 21 6.37 2.20 -9.26
CA HIS A 21 7.15 3.43 -9.37
C HIS A 21 6.94 4.38 -8.18
N LEU A 22 5.99 4.08 -7.29
CA LEU A 22 5.69 4.89 -6.11
C LEU A 22 6.59 4.50 -4.93
N SER A 23 7.01 5.52 -4.18
CA SER A 23 7.75 5.33 -2.93
C SER A 23 6.78 5.00 -1.79
N ALA A 24 7.31 4.43 -0.70
CA ALA A 24 6.54 4.06 0.49
C ALA A 24 5.65 5.22 1.03
N ASP A 25 6.18 6.45 1.00
CA ASP A 25 5.45 7.66 1.40
C ASP A 25 4.30 8.03 0.45
N GLN A 26 4.50 7.85 -0.85
CA GLN A 26 3.45 8.09 -1.85
C GLN A 26 2.34 7.03 -1.78
N LEU A 27 2.71 5.78 -1.47
CA LEU A 27 1.74 4.70 -1.25
C LEU A 27 0.97 4.91 0.05
N ASP A 28 1.62 5.42 1.10
CA ASP A 28 0.94 5.88 2.31
C ASP A 28 -0.05 7.00 1.98
N ASP A 29 0.36 8.10 1.35
CA ASP A 29 -0.56 9.20 1.01
C ASP A 29 -1.75 8.73 0.14
N LYS A 30 -1.49 7.85 -0.84
CA LYS A 30 -2.50 7.35 -1.79
C LYS A 30 -3.52 6.40 -1.14
N TYR A 31 -3.05 5.44 -0.34
CA TYR A 31 -3.89 4.37 0.21
C TYR A 31 -4.30 4.63 1.67
N ASN A 32 -3.65 5.57 2.36
CA ASN A 32 -3.79 5.85 3.79
C ASN A 32 -4.26 7.29 4.12
N PRO A 33 -5.29 7.85 3.47
CA PRO A 33 -5.74 9.22 3.76
C PRO A 33 -6.26 9.40 5.21
N GLU A 34 -6.69 8.32 5.87
CA GLU A 34 -7.26 8.34 7.23
C GLU A 34 -6.40 7.60 8.29
N GLY A 35 -5.19 7.13 7.95
CA GLY A 35 -4.29 6.46 8.91
C GLY A 35 -4.50 4.94 9.10
N ALA A 36 -5.53 4.35 8.49
CA ALA A 36 -5.83 2.90 8.51
C ALA A 36 -5.81 2.21 7.13
N GLY A 37 -5.27 2.87 6.11
CA GLY A 37 -5.13 2.38 4.75
C GLY A 37 -4.26 1.14 4.60
N GLU A 38 -4.63 0.28 3.65
CA GLU A 38 -3.86 -0.87 3.23
C GLU A 38 -4.01 -1.11 1.72
N HIS A 39 -2.99 -1.73 1.13
CA HIS A 39 -3.00 -2.08 -0.29
C HIS A 39 -3.87 -3.33 -0.52
N PRO A 40 -4.75 -3.33 -1.56
CA PRO A 40 -5.70 -4.42 -1.78
C PRO A 40 -5.06 -5.78 -2.09
N MET A 41 -3.85 -5.81 -2.67
CA MET A 41 -3.14 -7.07 -2.97
C MET A 41 -2.19 -7.53 -1.87
N PHE A 42 -1.73 -6.62 -1.03
CA PHE A 42 -0.70 -6.90 -0.02
C PHE A 42 -1.17 -6.32 1.29
N THR A 43 -1.92 -7.12 2.04
CA THR A 43 -2.52 -6.66 3.29
C THR A 43 -1.46 -6.54 4.39
N ARG A 44 -1.79 -5.80 5.45
CA ARG A 44 -0.92 -5.73 6.65
C ARG A 44 -0.71 -7.10 7.31
N GLN A 45 -1.61 -8.06 7.06
CA GLN A 45 -1.46 -9.42 7.55
C GLN A 45 -0.27 -10.12 6.90
N MET A 46 -0.14 -10.03 5.56
CA MET A 46 1.01 -10.60 4.84
C MET A 46 2.33 -9.97 5.31
N TRP A 47 2.34 -8.66 5.54
CA TRP A 47 3.50 -7.99 6.13
C TRP A 47 3.84 -8.52 7.52
N ARG A 48 2.85 -8.71 8.40
CA ARG A 48 3.08 -9.30 9.72
C ARG A 48 3.63 -10.71 9.63
N GLU A 49 3.17 -11.50 8.66
CA GLU A 49 3.74 -12.83 8.39
C GLU A 49 5.19 -12.73 7.91
N ALA A 50 5.52 -11.81 7.01
CA ALA A 50 6.89 -11.57 6.58
C ALA A 50 7.80 -11.13 7.74
N VAL A 51 7.31 -10.27 8.64
CA VAL A 51 8.04 -9.88 9.86
C VAL A 51 8.21 -11.06 10.80
N ALA A 52 7.18 -11.88 10.99
CA ALA A 52 7.23 -13.06 11.84
C ALA A 52 8.16 -14.15 11.29
N ASN A 53 8.32 -14.23 9.97
CA ASN A 53 9.27 -15.13 9.31
C ASN A 53 10.68 -14.51 9.18
N GLU A 54 10.93 -13.34 9.78
CA GLU A 54 12.21 -12.61 9.70
C GLU A 54 12.61 -12.21 8.27
N ASP A 55 11.65 -12.23 7.34
CA ASP A 55 11.84 -11.89 5.93
C ASP A 55 11.92 -10.36 5.74
N THR A 56 11.25 -9.60 6.60
CA THR A 56 11.34 -8.14 6.64
C THR A 56 11.40 -7.58 8.06
N ILE A 57 12.22 -6.54 8.25
CA ILE A 57 12.28 -5.75 9.49
C ILE A 57 11.80 -4.31 9.28
N CYS A 58 11.36 -3.99 8.05
CA CYS A 58 10.96 -2.66 7.66
C CYS A 58 9.46 -2.42 7.92
N GLY A 59 9.06 -1.15 7.92
CA GLY A 59 7.65 -0.78 8.01
C GLY A 59 6.84 -1.31 6.83
N TYR A 60 5.51 -1.42 7.03
CA TYR A 60 4.57 -1.98 6.06
C TYR A 60 4.75 -1.44 4.63
N TRP A 61 4.80 -0.11 4.46
CA TRP A 61 4.94 0.51 3.14
C TRP A 61 6.30 0.28 2.49
N SER A 62 7.38 0.23 3.27
CA SER A 62 8.71 -0.08 2.75
C SER A 62 8.81 -1.53 2.29
N TRP A 63 8.19 -2.46 3.04
CA TRP A 63 8.05 -3.85 2.62
C TRP A 63 7.19 -3.97 1.36
N LEU A 64 6.06 -3.24 1.30
CA LEU A 64 5.16 -3.22 0.15
C LEU A 64 5.87 -2.82 -1.15
N VAL A 65 6.70 -1.77 -1.13
CA VAL A 65 7.49 -1.35 -2.30
C VAL A 65 8.41 -2.48 -2.78
N SER A 66 9.09 -3.17 -1.85
CA SER A 66 9.94 -4.31 -2.19
C SER A 66 9.16 -5.48 -2.79
N GLU A 67 7.96 -5.76 -2.27
CA GLU A 67 7.09 -6.82 -2.80
C GLU A 67 6.55 -6.48 -4.19
N ILE A 68 6.10 -5.24 -4.40
CA ILE A 68 5.66 -4.77 -5.71
C ILE A 68 6.82 -4.83 -6.72
N ALA A 69 8.02 -4.40 -6.34
CA ALA A 69 9.20 -4.47 -7.19
C ALA A 69 9.60 -5.92 -7.54
N GLN A 70 9.49 -6.84 -6.59
CA GLN A 70 9.73 -8.27 -6.83
C GLN A 70 8.68 -8.89 -7.74
N ALA A 71 7.41 -8.54 -7.56
CA ALA A 71 6.31 -9.02 -8.37
C ALA A 71 6.32 -8.47 -9.81
N HIS A 72 6.88 -7.28 -10.01
CA HIS A 72 7.05 -6.67 -11.34
C HIS A 72 8.12 -7.40 -12.18
N TRP A 73 9.05 -8.13 -11.56
CA TRP A 73 10.14 -8.85 -12.22
C TRP A 73 9.78 -10.29 -12.66
N LYS A 74 8.54 -10.58 -13.07
CA LYS A 74 8.09 -11.93 -13.47
C LYS A 74 7.42 -11.93 -14.84
#